data_AF-A0A382S559-F1
#
_entry.id   AF-A0A382S559-F1
#
_cell.length_a   1.000
_cell.length_b   1.000
_cell.length_c   1.000
_cell.angle_alpha   90.00
_cell.angle_beta   90.00
_cell.angle_gamma   90.00
#
_symmetry.space_group_name_H-M   'P 1'
#
loop_
_entity.id
_entity.type
_entity.pdbx_description
1 polymer ?
#
loop_
_entity_poly.entity_id
_entity_poly.type
_entity_poly.pdbx_seq_one_letter_code
_entity_poly.pdbx_strand_id
1 'polypeptide(L)'
;MFTFYQDTSNGSLQMLIEKNQLNKEFIHFVHTLDGVVDVGHFRGAYKSSKIFEIRKYFNRVEFVLINTSYYFDPKNPLSKASTANINESVLASVEIVFTDKKTGSILIKADDVFLSENLYQIKPTPNPNTKPGARFSLGSLNKKKCQYVSINNYPFNSDIAIKYVFDNPSPVNRGGPGITDPRSVNLVIQHSFIAVPKNNYLPRHDDPRVGYFMTQVTDMTSVSNTP
;
A
#
# COMPACT_ATOMS: atom_id res chain seq x y z
N MET A 1 17.51 2.51 0.41
CA MET A 1 16.10 2.05 0.37
C MET A 1 15.92 0.87 1.31
N PHE A 2 14.70 0.38 1.54
CA PHE A 2 14.47 -0.80 2.37
C PHE A 2 15.12 -2.05 1.78
N THR A 3 15.73 -2.87 2.62
CA THR A 3 16.36 -4.12 2.20
C THR A 3 15.53 -5.30 2.65
N PHE A 4 15.23 -6.18 1.71
CA PHE A 4 14.48 -7.41 1.96
C PHE A 4 15.39 -8.63 1.84
N TYR A 5 15.24 -9.56 2.78
CA TYR A 5 15.98 -10.82 2.83
C TYR A 5 14.99 -11.98 2.78
N GLN A 6 15.11 -12.83 1.77
CA GLN A 6 14.29 -14.03 1.64
C GLN A 6 15.07 -15.25 2.13
N ASP A 7 14.47 -16.02 3.03
CA ASP A 7 15.02 -17.29 3.51
C ASP A 7 14.98 -18.34 2.39
N THR A 8 16.12 -18.92 2.06
CA THR A 8 16.25 -19.91 0.97
C THR A 8 15.63 -21.27 1.30
N SER A 9 15.37 -21.56 2.58
CA SER A 9 14.82 -22.84 3.05
C SER A 9 13.29 -22.87 3.07
N ASN A 10 12.67 -21.78 3.51
CA ASN A 10 11.21 -21.71 3.72
C ASN A 10 10.52 -20.59 2.92
N GLY A 11 11.30 -19.73 2.24
CA GLY A 11 10.78 -18.64 1.41
C GLY A 11 10.22 -17.44 2.18
N SER A 12 10.30 -17.42 3.52
CA SER A 12 9.84 -16.30 4.35
C SER A 12 10.64 -15.03 4.08
N LEU A 13 9.97 -13.89 4.16
CA LEU A 13 10.57 -12.60 3.88
C LEU A 13 10.79 -11.81 5.17
N GLN A 14 11.99 -11.28 5.32
CA GLN A 14 12.37 -10.35 6.38
C GLN A 14 12.63 -8.97 5.76
N MET A 15 12.31 -7.91 6.49
CA MET A 15 12.55 -6.53 6.09
C MET A 15 13.46 -5.86 7.11
N LEU A 16 14.57 -5.29 6.64
CA LEU A 16 15.46 -4.48 7.43
C LEU A 16 15.09 -3.01 7.28
N ILE A 17 14.85 -2.36 8.42
CA ILE A 17 14.55 -0.94 8.53
C ILE A 17 15.74 -0.28 9.24
N GLU A 18 16.44 0.59 8.52
CA GLU A 18 17.51 1.39 9.10
C GLU A 18 16.95 2.47 10.02
N LYS A 19 17.72 2.88 11.03
CA LYS A 19 17.30 3.93 11.98
C LYS A 19 16.92 5.25 11.29
N ASN A 20 17.61 5.60 10.19
CA ASN A 20 17.36 6.82 9.40
C ASN A 20 16.11 6.73 8.50
N GLN A 21 15.48 5.55 8.40
CA GLN A 21 14.24 5.31 7.63
C GLN A 21 12.99 5.42 8.52
N LEU A 22 13.15 5.46 9.85
CA LEU A 22 12.03 5.65 10.78
C LEU A 22 11.53 7.10 10.75
N ASN A 23 10.21 7.28 10.88
CA ASN A 23 9.54 8.59 10.86
C ASN A 23 9.90 9.42 9.62
N LYS A 24 10.12 8.73 8.50
CA LYS A 24 10.42 9.31 7.21
C LYS A 24 9.35 8.89 6.23
N GLU A 25 8.93 9.83 5.40
CA GLU A 25 7.92 9.59 4.37
C GLU A 25 8.49 8.81 3.18
N PHE A 26 7.69 7.86 2.70
CA PHE A 26 7.90 7.09 1.48
C PHE A 26 6.60 7.01 0.70
N ILE A 27 6.69 6.82 -0.61
CA ILE A 27 5.54 6.51 -1.46
C ILE A 27 5.36 5.00 -1.48
N HIS A 28 4.16 4.54 -1.17
CA HIS A 28 3.69 3.19 -1.46
C HIS A 28 2.87 3.21 -2.73
N PHE A 29 3.43 2.62 -3.78
CA PHE A 29 2.77 2.46 -5.07
C PHE A 29 2.37 1.01 -5.29
N VAL A 30 1.14 0.81 -5.79
CA VAL A 30 0.58 -0.52 -6.08
C VAL A 30 0.13 -0.56 -7.52
N HIS A 31 0.58 -1.59 -8.23
CA HIS A 31 0.08 -1.90 -9.57
C HIS A 31 -0.09 -3.41 -9.75
N THR A 32 -0.99 -3.78 -10.64
CA THR A 32 -1.27 -5.18 -10.99
C THR A 32 -0.35 -5.60 -12.12
N LEU A 33 0.52 -6.58 -11.88
CA LEU A 33 1.33 -7.22 -12.91
C LEU A 33 0.49 -8.23 -13.71
N ASP A 34 -0.37 -8.97 -13.03
CA ASP A 34 -1.30 -9.89 -13.68
C ASP A 34 -2.53 -10.16 -12.81
N GLY A 35 -3.65 -10.56 -13.44
CA GLY A 35 -4.87 -10.85 -12.71
C GLY A 35 -6.06 -11.17 -13.61
N VAL A 36 -7.24 -11.27 -12.98
CA VAL A 36 -8.51 -11.49 -13.69
C VAL A 36 -9.40 -10.25 -13.69
N VAL A 37 -9.93 -9.92 -14.86
CA VAL A 37 -10.74 -8.70 -15.08
C VAL A 37 -12.01 -8.69 -14.23
N ASP A 38 -12.58 -9.87 -13.95
CA ASP A 38 -13.77 -10.08 -13.11
C ASP A 38 -13.70 -9.41 -11.73
N VAL A 39 -12.49 -9.17 -11.22
CA VAL A 39 -12.25 -8.55 -9.90
C VAL A 39 -11.52 -7.21 -10.02
N GLY A 40 -11.51 -6.64 -11.24
CA GLY A 40 -10.92 -5.35 -11.54
C GLY A 40 -9.40 -5.36 -11.60
N HIS A 41 -8.74 -6.53 -11.64
CA HIS A 41 -7.29 -6.67 -11.72
C HIS A 41 -6.88 -7.17 -13.09
N PHE A 42 -6.20 -6.32 -13.87
CA PHE A 42 -5.66 -6.68 -15.18
C PHE A 42 -4.22 -6.17 -15.28
N ARG A 43 -3.45 -6.73 -16.22
CA ARG A 43 -2.05 -6.37 -16.43
C ARG A 43 -1.89 -4.88 -16.69
N GLY A 44 -1.03 -4.22 -15.92
CA GLY A 44 -0.76 -2.79 -16.01
C GLY A 44 -1.76 -1.90 -15.27
N ALA A 45 -2.76 -2.46 -14.56
CA ALA A 45 -3.71 -1.65 -13.82
C ALA A 45 -3.03 -0.92 -12.64
N TYR A 46 -3.03 0.41 -12.69
CA TYR A 46 -2.61 1.26 -11.58
C TYR A 46 -3.68 1.25 -10.49
N LYS A 47 -3.27 1.11 -9.22
CA LYS A 47 -4.20 0.91 -8.12
C LYS A 47 -4.16 2.03 -7.10
N SER A 48 -3.07 2.14 -6.36
CA SER A 48 -2.96 3.06 -5.23
C SER A 48 -1.58 3.68 -5.22
N SER A 49 -1.52 4.97 -4.88
CA SER A 49 -0.30 5.70 -4.59
C SER A 49 -0.55 6.51 -3.32
N LYS A 50 0.23 6.26 -2.28
CA LYS A 50 -0.01 6.81 -0.94
C LYS A 50 1.30 7.16 -0.25
N ILE A 51 1.31 8.21 0.57
CA ILE A 51 2.46 8.53 1.44
C ILE A 51 2.31 7.76 2.75
N PHE A 52 3.35 7.07 3.17
CA PHE A 52 3.39 6.39 4.45
C PHE A 52 4.70 6.62 5.18
N GLU A 53 4.67 6.42 6.49
CA GLU A 53 5.83 6.40 7.37
C GLU A 53 5.92 5.06 8.08
N ILE A 54 7.14 4.68 8.47
CA ILE A 54 7.35 3.58 9.42
C ILE A 54 7.73 4.18 10.76
N ARG A 55 6.88 3.98 11.77
CA ARG A 55 7.09 4.49 13.12
C ARG A 55 7.40 3.35 14.07
N LYS A 56 8.33 3.57 15.01
CA LYS A 56 8.60 2.61 16.07
C LYS A 56 7.69 2.89 17.26
N TYR A 57 7.00 1.86 17.75
CA TYR A 57 6.25 1.91 18.99
C TYR A 57 6.71 0.77 19.90
N PHE A 58 7.54 1.07 20.90
CA PHE A 58 8.12 0.07 21.82
C PHE A 58 8.71 -1.15 21.11
N ASN A 59 8.06 -2.32 21.21
CA ASN A 59 8.47 -3.60 20.66
C ASN A 59 7.93 -3.89 19.25
N ARG A 60 7.24 -2.94 18.61
CA ARG A 60 6.69 -3.09 17.26
C ARG A 60 7.01 -1.89 16.39
N VAL A 61 6.79 -2.06 15.09
CA VAL A 61 6.78 -0.97 14.12
C VAL A 61 5.41 -0.88 13.45
N GLU A 62 5.03 0.33 13.08
CA GLU A 62 3.74 0.66 12.51
C GLU A 62 3.93 1.30 11.14
N PHE A 63 3.20 0.81 10.15
CA PHE A 63 3.10 1.39 8.82
C PHE A 63 1.93 2.37 8.84
N VAL A 64 2.24 3.65 8.93
CA VAL A 64 1.26 4.72 9.14
C VAL A 64 1.05 5.46 7.84
N LEU A 65 -0.19 5.49 7.37
CA LEU A 65 -0.60 6.27 6.21
C LEU A 65 -0.75 7.73 6.59
N ILE A 66 -0.12 8.61 5.80
CA ILE A 66 -0.19 10.07 5.97
C ILE A 66 -1.29 10.63 5.07
N ASN A 67 -2.13 11.49 5.64
CA ASN A 67 -3.18 12.16 4.90
C ASN A 67 -2.62 13.38 4.16
N THR A 68 -2.57 13.30 2.83
CA THR A 68 -2.06 14.38 1.96
C THR A 68 -3.17 15.23 1.34
N SER A 69 -4.41 15.08 1.78
CA SER A 69 -5.57 15.82 1.24
C SER A 69 -5.66 17.25 1.76
N TYR A 70 -4.89 17.60 2.80
CA TYR A 70 -4.93 18.91 3.43
C TYR A 70 -3.58 19.60 3.37
N TYR A 71 -3.60 20.90 3.10
CA TYR A 71 -2.43 21.77 3.13
C TYR A 71 -2.65 22.89 4.14
N PHE A 72 -1.56 23.28 4.80
CA PHE A 72 -1.51 24.44 5.68
C PHE A 72 -0.28 25.27 5.32
N ASP A 73 -0.44 26.57 5.06
CA ASP A 73 0.70 27.47 4.89
C ASP A 73 1.55 27.51 6.18
N PRO A 74 2.82 27.09 6.14
CA PRO A 74 3.70 27.11 7.31
C PRO A 74 3.91 28.50 7.93
N LYS A 75 3.69 29.58 7.16
CA LYS A 75 3.78 30.96 7.64
C LYS A 75 2.52 31.41 8.38
N ASN A 76 1.39 30.71 8.18
CA ASN A 76 0.14 31.02 8.83
C ASN A 76 0.09 30.38 10.23
N PRO A 77 -0.32 31.09 11.29
CA PRO A 77 -0.46 30.54 12.64
C PRO A 77 -1.31 29.27 12.74
N LEU A 78 -2.29 29.08 11.83
CA LEU A 78 -3.14 27.89 11.78
C LEU A 78 -2.36 26.59 11.52
N SER A 79 -1.18 26.66 10.88
CA SER A 79 -0.32 25.49 10.65
C SER A 79 0.09 24.77 11.94
N LYS A 80 0.07 25.45 13.09
CA LYS A 80 0.32 24.84 14.41
C LYS A 80 -0.74 23.82 14.80
N ALA A 81 -1.93 23.90 14.22
CA ALA A 81 -3.03 22.96 14.39
C ALA A 81 -3.19 22.01 13.19
N SER A 82 -2.17 21.89 12.33
CA SER A 82 -2.22 21.06 11.11
C SER A 82 -2.50 19.59 11.36
N THR A 83 -2.28 19.08 12.58
CA THR A 83 -2.60 17.70 12.97
C THR A 83 -3.94 17.56 13.68
N ALA A 84 -4.60 18.66 14.04
CA ALA A 84 -5.85 18.63 14.77
C ALA A 84 -6.97 18.08 13.87
N ASN A 85 -7.70 17.07 14.35
CA ASN A 85 -8.79 16.39 13.63
C ASN A 85 -8.38 15.73 12.29
N ILE A 86 -7.08 15.59 12.01
CA ILE A 86 -6.59 14.81 10.88
C ILE A 86 -6.12 13.46 11.41
N ASN A 87 -6.83 12.41 11.01
CA ASN A 87 -6.50 11.05 11.43
C ASN A 87 -5.38 10.47 10.55
N GLU A 88 -4.39 9.86 11.19
CA GLU A 88 -3.39 9.01 10.54
C GLU A 88 -3.78 7.54 10.74
N SER A 89 -3.73 6.76 9.65
CA SER A 89 -4.20 5.37 9.69
C SER A 89 -3.03 4.39 9.82
N VAL A 90 -3.00 3.62 10.91
CA VAL A 90 -2.07 2.50 11.06
C VAL A 90 -2.55 1.34 10.20
N LEU A 91 -1.90 1.11 9.06
CA LEU A 91 -2.26 0.05 8.11
C LEU A 91 -1.77 -1.31 8.57
N ALA A 92 -0.55 -1.38 9.11
CA ALA A 92 0.03 -2.61 9.65
C ALA A 92 0.84 -2.31 10.91
N SER A 93 0.83 -3.27 11.84
CA SER A 93 1.60 -3.22 13.08
C SER A 93 2.28 -4.57 13.27
N VAL A 94 3.62 -4.57 13.32
CA VAL A 94 4.42 -5.81 13.28
C VAL A 94 5.47 -5.79 14.37
N GLU A 95 5.60 -6.90 15.09
CA GLU A 95 6.57 -7.06 16.16
C GLU A 95 8.01 -7.04 15.62
N ILE A 96 8.91 -6.45 16.40
CA ILE A 96 10.33 -6.40 16.11
C ILE A 96 10.95 -7.75 16.47
N VAL A 97 11.45 -8.45 15.46
CA VAL A 97 12.13 -9.75 15.65
C VAL A 97 13.54 -9.54 16.21
N PHE A 98 14.22 -8.49 15.75
CA PHE A 98 15.58 -8.18 16.18
C PHE A 98 15.88 -6.69 16.07
N THR A 99 16.70 -6.17 16.98
CA THR A 99 17.27 -4.82 16.89
C THR A 99 18.78 -4.92 17.04
N ASP A 100 19.51 -4.41 16.06
CA ASP A 100 20.96 -4.29 16.16
C ASP A 100 21.32 -3.15 17.13
N LYS A 101 22.07 -3.48 18.18
CA LYS A 101 22.52 -2.52 19.19
C LYS A 101 23.52 -1.49 18.65
N LYS A 102 24.28 -1.81 17.60
CA LYS A 102 25.30 -0.91 17.04
C LYS A 102 24.70 0.10 16.08
N THR A 103 23.96 -0.37 15.08
CA THR A 103 23.37 0.51 14.05
C THR A 103 22.01 1.07 14.45
N GLY A 104 21.30 0.42 15.37
CA GLY A 104 19.91 0.73 15.70
C GLY A 104 18.91 0.24 14.64
N SER A 105 19.36 -0.59 13.68
CA SER A 105 18.51 -1.15 12.64
C SER A 105 17.56 -2.21 13.21
N ILE A 106 16.39 -2.31 12.61
CA ILE A 106 15.28 -3.16 13.06
C ILE A 106 14.99 -4.20 11.98
N LEU A 107 14.85 -5.47 12.40
CA LEU A 107 14.41 -6.55 11.54
C LEU A 107 12.98 -6.94 11.91
N ILE A 108 12.11 -7.02 10.91
CA ILE A 108 10.72 -7.49 11.05
C ILE A 108 10.42 -8.59 10.05
N LYS A 109 9.43 -9.42 10.37
CA LYS A 109 8.87 -10.39 9.44
C LYS A 109 7.97 -9.68 8.42
N ALA A 110 8.46 -9.55 7.20
CA ALA A 110 7.76 -8.85 6.13
C ALA A 110 6.48 -9.59 5.69
N ASP A 111 6.41 -10.91 5.88
CA ASP A 111 5.21 -11.71 5.60
C ASP A 111 3.95 -11.17 6.30
N ASP A 112 4.10 -10.67 7.53
CA ASP A 112 2.98 -10.18 8.33
C ASP A 112 2.42 -8.86 7.76
N VAL A 113 3.24 -8.13 7.01
CA VAL A 113 2.84 -6.94 6.26
C VAL A 113 2.27 -7.34 4.90
N PHE A 114 3.04 -8.09 4.11
CA PHE A 114 2.80 -8.28 2.69
C PHE A 114 1.88 -9.45 2.36
N LEU A 115 1.88 -10.55 3.11
CA LEU A 115 0.92 -11.65 2.92
C LEU A 115 -0.42 -11.34 3.60
N SER A 116 -0.90 -10.12 3.41
CA SER A 116 -2.14 -9.58 3.95
C SER A 116 -2.74 -8.56 2.97
N GLU A 117 -3.97 -8.12 3.24
CA GLU A 117 -4.62 -7.03 2.50
C GLU A 117 -4.48 -5.68 3.26
N ASN A 118 -3.54 -5.58 4.22
CA ASN A 118 -3.41 -4.43 5.12
C ASN A 118 -2.91 -3.15 4.42
N LEU A 119 -1.82 -3.25 3.66
CA LEU A 119 -1.29 -2.10 2.93
C LEU A 119 -2.16 -1.72 1.73
N TYR A 120 -2.84 -2.69 1.14
CA TYR A 120 -3.74 -2.49 0.02
C TYR A 120 -4.86 -3.53 0.05
N GLN A 121 -6.10 -3.05 0.04
CA GLN A 121 -7.28 -3.88 -0.10
C GLN A 121 -7.35 -4.39 -1.55
N ILE A 122 -7.07 -5.68 -1.75
CA ILE A 122 -7.04 -6.29 -3.09
C ILE A 122 -8.46 -6.52 -3.59
N LYS A 123 -9.35 -7.03 -2.73
CA LYS A 123 -10.75 -7.23 -3.07
C LYS A 123 -11.65 -6.20 -2.37
N PRO A 124 -12.63 -5.62 -3.08
CA PRO A 124 -13.54 -4.67 -2.48
C PRO A 124 -14.40 -5.34 -1.40
N THR A 125 -14.87 -4.54 -0.45
CA THR A 125 -15.84 -4.98 0.56
C THR A 125 -17.13 -5.45 -0.14
N PRO A 126 -17.62 -6.66 0.17
CA PRO A 126 -18.87 -7.15 -0.41
C PRO A 126 -20.03 -6.19 -0.12
N ASN A 127 -20.83 -5.88 -1.13
CA ASN A 127 -22.05 -5.10 -0.93
C ASN A 127 -23.17 -6.02 -0.39
N PRO A 128 -23.69 -5.76 0.82
CA PRO A 128 -24.68 -6.62 1.47
C PRO A 128 -26.01 -6.71 0.71
N ASN A 129 -26.34 -5.73 -0.13
CA ASN A 129 -27.55 -5.73 -0.94
C ASN A 129 -27.41 -6.51 -2.26
N THR A 130 -26.21 -7.00 -2.57
CA THR A 130 -25.98 -7.76 -3.81
C THR A 130 -26.51 -9.18 -3.65
N LYS A 131 -27.40 -9.60 -4.55
CA LYS A 131 -27.93 -10.97 -4.55
C LYS A 131 -26.78 -11.99 -4.63
N PRO A 132 -26.83 -13.11 -3.89
CA PRO A 132 -25.84 -14.18 -4.01
C PRO A 132 -25.66 -14.61 -5.47
N GLY A 133 -24.41 -14.72 -5.91
CA GLY A 133 -24.07 -15.10 -7.29
C GLY A 133 -24.16 -14.00 -8.33
N ALA A 134 -24.66 -12.80 -8.00
CA ALA A 134 -24.76 -11.71 -8.99
C ALA A 134 -23.40 -11.18 -9.45
N ARG A 135 -22.35 -11.35 -8.64
CA ARG A 135 -20.96 -11.00 -8.99
C ARG A 135 -20.01 -12.10 -8.56
N PHE A 136 -18.91 -12.23 -9.29
CA PHE A 136 -17.81 -13.10 -8.92
C PHE A 136 -17.08 -12.57 -7.68
N SER A 137 -16.57 -13.48 -6.84
CA SER A 137 -15.88 -13.16 -5.58
C SER A 137 -14.68 -14.08 -5.39
N LEU A 138 -13.55 -13.51 -4.98
CA LEU A 138 -12.31 -14.24 -4.71
C LEU A 138 -12.36 -15.13 -3.46
N GLY A 139 -13.24 -14.83 -2.50
CA GLY A 139 -13.21 -15.46 -1.19
C GLY A 139 -12.08 -14.93 -0.29
N SER A 140 -11.43 -15.80 0.47
CA SER A 140 -10.47 -15.45 1.52
C SER A 140 -9.03 -15.59 1.07
N LEU A 141 -8.15 -14.69 1.49
CA LEU A 141 -6.73 -14.77 1.16
C LEU A 141 -6.11 -16.00 1.83
N ASN A 142 -5.47 -16.87 1.04
CA ASN A 142 -4.72 -18.01 1.55
C ASN A 142 -3.22 -17.68 1.60
N LYS A 143 -2.76 -17.21 2.76
CA LYS A 143 -1.35 -16.84 3.00
C LYS A 143 -0.35 -17.95 2.65
N LYS A 144 -0.72 -19.23 2.85
CA LYS A 144 0.16 -20.38 2.60
C LYS A 144 0.37 -20.68 1.12
N LYS A 145 -0.58 -20.27 0.27
CA LYS A 145 -0.49 -20.42 -1.19
C LYS A 145 0.14 -19.20 -1.87
N CYS A 146 0.24 -18.08 -1.16
CA CYS A 146 0.90 -16.88 -1.68
C CYS A 146 2.40 -17.11 -1.87
N GLN A 147 2.96 -16.43 -2.87
CA GLN A 147 4.37 -16.59 -3.23
C GLN A 147 4.97 -15.22 -3.60
N TYR A 148 6.21 -14.99 -3.17
CA TYR A 148 7.01 -13.89 -3.69
C TYR A 148 7.53 -14.27 -5.08
N VAL A 149 7.16 -13.49 -6.10
CA VAL A 149 7.56 -13.71 -7.49
C VAL A 149 8.90 -13.05 -7.76
N SER A 150 9.10 -11.83 -7.24
CA SER A 150 10.37 -11.12 -7.33
C SER A 150 10.51 -10.13 -6.18
N ILE A 151 11.74 -9.94 -5.72
CA ILE A 151 12.13 -8.98 -4.70
C ILE A 151 13.33 -8.21 -5.24
N ASN A 152 13.14 -6.94 -5.57
CA ASN A 152 14.18 -6.11 -6.18
C ASN A 152 14.47 -4.92 -5.27
N ASN A 153 15.71 -4.82 -4.80
CA ASN A 153 16.19 -3.72 -3.96
C ASN A 153 17.03 -2.76 -4.81
N TYR A 154 16.53 -1.56 -5.07
CA TYR A 154 17.25 -0.50 -5.77
C TYR A 154 17.61 0.65 -4.82
N PRO A 155 18.50 1.59 -5.21
CA PRO A 155 18.88 2.70 -4.34
C PRO A 155 17.72 3.59 -3.88
N PHE A 156 16.71 3.78 -4.74
CA PHE A 156 15.59 4.71 -4.52
C PHE A 156 14.21 4.06 -4.44
N ASN A 157 14.07 2.79 -4.83
CA ASN A 157 12.84 2.02 -4.73
C ASN A 157 13.12 0.55 -4.35
N SER A 158 12.16 -0.07 -3.67
CA SER A 158 12.18 -1.51 -3.41
C SER A 158 10.86 -2.09 -3.85
N ASP A 159 10.93 -3.07 -4.74
CA ASP A 159 9.79 -3.64 -5.42
C ASP A 159 9.60 -5.09 -5.01
N ILE A 160 8.38 -5.43 -4.62
CA ILE A 160 8.01 -6.78 -4.18
C ILE A 160 6.78 -7.19 -4.98
N ALA A 161 6.98 -8.15 -5.88
CA ALA A 161 5.90 -8.76 -6.65
C ALA A 161 5.43 -10.01 -5.92
N ILE A 162 4.12 -10.09 -5.67
CA ILE A 162 3.51 -11.15 -4.88
C ILE A 162 2.37 -11.75 -5.68
N LYS A 163 2.41 -13.08 -5.81
CA LYS A 163 1.28 -13.88 -6.26
C LYS A 163 0.37 -14.12 -5.06
N TYR A 164 -0.68 -13.33 -4.95
CA TYR A 164 -1.74 -13.53 -3.97
C TYR A 164 -2.67 -14.62 -4.45
N VAL A 165 -3.04 -15.55 -3.56
CA VAL A 165 -4.00 -16.63 -3.86
C VAL A 165 -5.17 -16.52 -2.92
N PHE A 166 -6.37 -16.55 -3.48
CA PHE A 166 -7.62 -16.50 -2.75
C PHE A 166 -8.40 -17.79 -2.95
N ASP A 167 -8.94 -18.33 -1.86
CA ASP A 167 -9.74 -19.53 -1.87
C ASP A 167 -11.22 -19.20 -1.62
N ASN A 168 -12.07 -19.78 -2.47
CA ASN A 168 -13.52 -19.71 -2.38
C ASN A 168 -14.09 -21.13 -2.55
N PRO A 169 -14.15 -21.95 -1.49
CA PRO A 169 -14.40 -23.39 -1.62
C PRO A 169 -15.75 -23.73 -2.28
N SER A 170 -16.75 -22.85 -2.14
CA SER A 170 -18.11 -23.03 -2.68
C SER A 170 -18.56 -21.79 -3.45
N PRO A 171 -18.01 -21.53 -4.65
CA PRO A 171 -18.31 -20.33 -5.42
C PRO A 171 -19.69 -20.45 -6.08
N VAL A 172 -20.58 -19.50 -5.80
CA VAL A 172 -21.92 -19.43 -6.43
C VAL A 172 -21.83 -18.91 -7.86
N ASN A 173 -20.95 -17.93 -8.09
CA ASN A 173 -20.63 -17.40 -9.41
C ASN A 173 -19.25 -17.95 -9.81
N ARG A 174 -19.14 -18.49 -11.04
CA ARG A 174 -17.88 -19.08 -11.54
C ARG A 174 -16.98 -18.08 -12.29
N GLY A 175 -17.43 -16.84 -12.44
CA GLY A 175 -16.78 -15.77 -13.19
C GLY A 175 -16.75 -16.02 -14.69
N GLY A 176 -15.97 -15.20 -15.39
CA GLY A 176 -15.78 -15.26 -16.82
C GLY A 176 -14.78 -16.32 -17.29
N PRO A 177 -14.56 -16.42 -18.61
CA PRO A 177 -13.70 -17.44 -19.22
C PRO A 177 -12.22 -17.33 -18.83
N GLY A 178 -11.78 -16.20 -18.27
CA GLY A 178 -10.43 -16.03 -17.73
C GLY A 178 -10.17 -16.78 -16.41
N ILE A 179 -11.20 -17.37 -15.81
CA ILE A 179 -11.09 -18.10 -14.54
C ILE A 179 -11.05 -19.60 -14.78
N THR A 180 -9.90 -20.22 -14.53
CA THR A 180 -9.72 -21.68 -14.68
C THR A 180 -10.52 -22.48 -13.66
N ASP A 181 -10.39 -22.14 -12.37
CA ASP A 181 -11.18 -22.74 -11.29
C ASP A 181 -11.60 -21.63 -10.32
N PRO A 182 -12.91 -21.34 -10.18
CA PRO A 182 -13.39 -20.28 -9.30
C PRO A 182 -13.13 -20.54 -7.82
N ARG A 183 -12.69 -21.76 -7.45
CA ARG A 183 -12.37 -22.11 -6.06
C ARG A 183 -11.02 -21.61 -5.60
N SER A 184 -10.11 -21.31 -6.53
CA SER A 184 -8.78 -20.81 -6.20
C SER A 184 -8.28 -19.90 -7.31
N VAL A 185 -8.29 -18.59 -7.04
CA VAL A 185 -7.90 -17.56 -8.01
C VAL A 185 -6.67 -16.83 -7.50
N ASN A 186 -5.75 -16.55 -8.40
CA ASN A 186 -4.53 -15.83 -8.06
C ASN A 186 -4.41 -14.51 -8.84
N LEU A 187 -3.70 -13.57 -8.23
CA LEU A 187 -3.38 -12.24 -8.78
C LEU A 187 -1.91 -11.97 -8.51
N VAL A 188 -1.21 -11.32 -9.44
CA VAL A 188 0.17 -10.86 -9.23
C VAL A 188 0.16 -9.36 -9.07
N ILE A 189 0.50 -8.90 -7.86
CA ILE A 189 0.49 -7.48 -7.49
C ILE A 189 1.89 -7.09 -7.05
N GLN A 190 2.36 -5.93 -7.52
CA GLN A 190 3.61 -5.35 -7.09
C GLN A 190 3.34 -4.22 -6.10
N HIS A 191 4.00 -4.31 -4.94
CA HIS A 191 4.18 -3.20 -4.02
C HIS A 191 5.55 -2.58 -4.27
N SER A 192 5.57 -1.28 -4.52
CA SER A 192 6.80 -0.51 -4.67
C SER A 192 6.85 0.49 -3.53
N PHE A 193 7.85 0.38 -2.66
CA PHE A 193 8.22 1.48 -1.80
C PHE A 193 9.16 2.37 -2.59
N ILE A 194 8.97 3.68 -2.54
CA ILE A 194 9.75 4.66 -3.30
C ILE A 194 10.12 5.81 -2.36
N ALA A 195 11.37 6.26 -2.41
CA ALA A 195 11.79 7.44 -1.67
C ALA A 195 11.06 8.69 -2.21
N VAL A 196 10.53 9.54 -1.31
CA VAL A 196 9.95 10.82 -1.73
C VAL A 196 11.06 11.68 -2.38
N PRO A 197 10.86 12.16 -3.63
CA PRO A 197 11.89 12.91 -4.33
C PRO A 197 12.10 14.27 -3.70
N LYS A 198 13.37 14.64 -3.46
CA LYS A 198 13.72 16.03 -3.13
C LYS A 198 13.60 16.86 -4.40
N ASN A 199 12.68 17.81 -4.40
CA ASN A 199 12.43 18.66 -5.55
C ASN A 199 12.05 20.07 -5.10
N ASN A 200 12.09 21.00 -6.06
CA ASN A 200 11.65 22.37 -5.95
C ASN A 200 10.44 22.63 -6.87
N TYR A 201 9.63 21.60 -7.14
CA TYR A 201 8.45 21.75 -7.98
C TYR A 201 7.44 22.66 -7.29
N LEU A 202 6.93 23.62 -8.05
CA LEU A 202 5.79 24.42 -7.65
C LEU A 202 4.54 23.76 -8.24
N PRO A 203 3.53 23.42 -7.42
CA PRO A 203 2.28 22.89 -7.93
C PRO A 203 1.66 23.93 -8.86
N ARG A 204 1.10 23.46 -9.98
CA ARG A 204 0.35 24.31 -10.90
C ARG A 204 -1.13 24.20 -10.56
N HIS A 205 -1.79 25.34 -10.41
CA HIS A 205 -3.24 25.38 -10.26
C HIS A 205 -3.93 24.77 -11.48
N ASP A 206 -5.17 24.32 -11.26
CA ASP A 206 -5.99 23.82 -12.34
C ASP A 206 -6.21 24.91 -13.42
N ASP A 207 -6.19 24.47 -14.67
CA ASP A 207 -6.36 25.25 -15.89
C ASP A 207 -7.18 24.39 -16.86
N PRO A 208 -8.46 24.72 -17.04
CA PRO A 208 -9.38 23.91 -17.85
C PRO A 208 -8.97 23.85 -19.33
N ARG A 209 -8.03 24.68 -19.80
CA ARG A 209 -7.59 24.71 -21.21
C ARG A 209 -6.65 23.56 -21.56
N VAL A 210 -5.91 23.02 -20.59
CA VAL A 210 -4.81 22.08 -20.87
C VAL A 210 -5.23 20.61 -20.66
N GLY A 211 -6.31 20.35 -19.90
CA GLY A 211 -6.88 19.00 -19.70
C GLY A 211 -5.87 17.97 -19.17
N TYR A 212 -5.75 17.84 -17.86
CA TYR A 212 -4.79 16.94 -17.20
C TYR A 212 -5.40 16.29 -15.95
N PHE A 213 -4.76 15.22 -15.48
CA PHE A 213 -5.09 14.62 -14.20
C PHE A 213 -4.71 15.58 -13.07
N MET A 214 -5.64 15.79 -12.14
CA MET A 214 -5.47 16.73 -11.04
C MET A 214 -5.37 15.97 -9.72
N THR A 215 -4.58 16.51 -8.81
CA THR A 215 -4.61 16.14 -7.40
C THR A 215 -5.29 17.27 -6.66
N GLN A 216 -6.41 16.97 -6.01
CA GLN A 216 -7.12 17.93 -5.18
C GLN A 216 -6.51 17.94 -3.78
N VAL A 217 -6.21 19.14 -3.28
CA VAL A 217 -5.71 19.38 -1.93
C VAL A 217 -6.49 20.55 -1.37
N THR A 218 -7.04 20.39 -0.17
CA THR A 218 -7.78 21.44 0.52
C THR A 218 -6.80 22.33 1.29
N ASP A 219 -6.73 23.60 0.93
CA ASP A 219 -6.00 24.60 1.70
C ASP A 219 -6.81 25.02 2.93
N MET A 220 -6.38 24.55 4.10
CA MET A 220 -7.02 24.85 5.40
C MET A 220 -6.66 26.24 5.94
N THR A 221 -5.81 26.98 5.24
CA THR A 221 -5.40 28.35 5.57
C THR A 221 -6.02 29.40 4.64
N SER A 222 -6.75 28.97 3.62
CA SER A 222 -7.49 29.84 2.70
C SER A 222 -8.71 30.46 3.37
N VAL A 223 -8.96 31.73 3.09
CA VAL A 223 -10.19 32.46 3.45
C VAL A 223 -11.22 32.44 2.33
N SER A 224 -10.89 31.82 1.19
CA SER A 224 -11.76 31.72 0.03
C SER A 224 -12.83 30.66 0.25
N ASN A 225 -14.08 31.00 -0.05
CA ASN A 225 -15.20 30.06 -0.02
C ASN A 225 -15.22 29.13 -1.25
N THR A 226 -14.38 29.39 -2.26
CA THR A 226 -14.23 28.57 -3.45
C THR A 226 -12.88 27.86 -3.47
N PRO A 227 -12.83 26.59 -3.93
CA PRO A 227 -11.58 25.87 -4.17
C PRO A 227 -10.64 26.62 -5.12
#